data_AF-A0A6I4TWV3-F1
#
_entry.id   AF-A0A6I4TWV3-F1
#
_cell.length_a   1.000
_cell.length_b   1.000
_cell.length_c   1.000
_cell.angle_alpha   90.00
_cell.angle_beta   90.00
_cell.angle_gamma   90.00
#
_symmetry.space_group_name_H-M   'P 1'
#
loop_
_entity.id
_entity.type
_entity.pdbx_description
1 polymer ?
#
loop_
_entity_poly.entity_id
_entity_poly.type
_entity_poly.pdbx_seq_one_letter_code
_entity_poly.pdbx_strand_id
1 'polypeptide(L)'
;MGEQVLAVIPARGGSKGIPGKNIKLLGGIPLIAHNIRAALAARTVSRVVVSTDDDAIAKIARDFGADVVMRPAALATDTAKSEDALLHVLTALEESEDYRPDVVLLVQCTSPLTSAEDIDGVVTALFDGGADSSVAVAPFHYFLWGRDAAGEGVAINHDKRVRLMRQQREPEFIETGAVYAMRVPGFRQTKHRFFGRTVLHETPIENRLEIDDPIDFQLAEERLAMRRRQGQIDALQAMPQAIVFDFDGVFTDDCVVVDENGKESVICSRRDGMGIESLRKAGVPMVVISKEKNPVVAARCRKLQLDHFHGVEAKLELMTRWLADRGFDPAATVYIGNDINDVACMAHVGTAVAPRDAHPSALAAADIVLDADGGQGAIRLFADLLEARFPV
;
A
#
# COMPACT_ATOMS: atom_id res chain seq x y z
N MET A 1 16.11 19.00 -21.53
CA MET A 1 15.48 19.06 -20.20
C MET A 1 14.06 18.56 -20.40
N GLY A 2 13.61 17.57 -19.63
CA GLY A 2 12.24 17.04 -19.73
C GLY A 2 11.22 18.07 -19.22
N GLU A 3 9.98 17.96 -19.68
CA GLU A 3 8.87 18.79 -19.20
C GLU A 3 8.73 18.66 -17.67
N GLN A 4 8.51 19.79 -16.99
CA GLN A 4 8.35 19.86 -15.54
C GLN A 4 6.89 19.59 -15.16
N VAL A 5 6.66 18.56 -14.36
CA VAL A 5 5.32 18.14 -13.93
C VAL A 5 5.18 18.37 -12.42
N LEU A 6 4.24 19.24 -12.04
CA LEU A 6 3.93 19.54 -10.64
C LEU A 6 2.68 18.78 -10.21
N ALA A 7 2.81 17.87 -9.25
CA ALA A 7 1.66 17.26 -8.59
C ALA A 7 1.18 18.14 -7.43
N VAL A 8 -0.08 18.54 -7.45
CA VAL A 8 -0.73 19.29 -6.37
C VAL A 8 -1.79 18.42 -5.71
N ILE A 9 -1.68 18.29 -4.39
CA ILE A 9 -2.61 17.55 -3.53
C ILE A 9 -3.33 18.56 -2.61
N PRO A 10 -4.55 19.02 -2.97
CA PRO A 10 -5.34 19.88 -2.09
C PRO A 10 -5.88 19.08 -0.90
N ALA A 11 -5.61 19.56 0.32
CA ALA A 11 -6.04 18.91 1.55
C ALA A 11 -6.49 19.94 2.58
N ARG A 12 -7.80 20.01 2.83
CA ARG A 12 -8.39 20.93 3.80
C ARG A 12 -8.51 20.36 5.20
N GLY A 13 -8.33 21.20 6.23
CA GLY A 13 -8.59 20.81 7.62
C GLY A 13 -10.08 20.54 7.88
N GLY A 14 -10.94 21.46 7.41
CA GLY A 14 -12.39 21.43 7.61
C GLY A 14 -13.16 20.40 6.77
N SER A 15 -12.96 19.11 7.02
CA SER A 15 -13.71 18.03 6.37
C SER A 15 -15.09 17.81 7.02
N LYS A 16 -16.18 17.92 6.25
CA LYS A 16 -17.56 17.78 6.74
C LYS A 16 -18.02 16.33 6.95
N GLY A 17 -17.80 15.45 5.95
CA GLY A 17 -18.28 14.06 6.02
C GLY A 17 -17.57 13.25 7.11
N ILE A 18 -16.24 13.33 7.11
CA ILE A 18 -15.39 12.68 8.14
C ILE A 18 -14.51 13.77 8.78
N PRO A 19 -14.71 14.12 10.06
CA PRO A 19 -13.85 15.08 10.75
C PRO A 19 -12.38 14.65 10.69
N GLY A 20 -11.49 15.56 10.29
CA GLY A 20 -10.07 15.27 10.13
C GLY A 20 -9.74 14.21 9.07
N LYS A 21 -10.61 14.01 8.05
CA LYS A 21 -10.48 12.97 7.00
C LYS A 21 -9.05 12.79 6.50
N ASN A 22 -8.39 13.88 6.11
CA ASN A 22 -7.07 13.85 5.46
C ASN A 22 -5.94 13.37 6.38
N ILE A 23 -6.09 13.46 7.70
CA ILE A 23 -5.09 13.01 8.69
C ILE A 23 -5.48 11.72 9.40
N LYS A 24 -6.70 11.23 9.18
CA LYS A 24 -7.18 9.97 9.76
C LYS A 24 -6.37 8.80 9.20
N LEU A 25 -5.99 7.87 10.07
CA LEU A 25 -5.21 6.69 9.68
C LEU A 25 -6.08 5.74 8.86
N LEU A 26 -5.65 5.46 7.63
CA LEU A 26 -6.21 4.48 6.71
C LEU A 26 -5.13 3.43 6.45
N GLY A 27 -5.34 2.18 6.90
CA GLY A 27 -4.32 1.14 6.75
C GLY A 27 -3.00 1.44 7.50
N GLY A 28 -3.08 2.17 8.62
CA GLY A 28 -1.94 2.48 9.48
C GLY A 28 -1.17 3.77 9.17
N ILE A 29 -1.48 4.47 8.07
CA ILE A 29 -0.89 5.78 7.73
C ILE A 29 -1.97 6.83 7.46
N PRO A 30 -1.70 8.15 7.64
CA PRO A 30 -2.68 9.20 7.36
C PRO A 30 -3.22 9.12 5.92
N LEU A 31 -4.51 9.40 5.70
CA LEU A 31 -5.15 9.31 4.38
C LEU A 31 -4.35 10.05 3.28
N ILE A 32 -3.95 11.30 3.54
CA ILE A 32 -3.19 12.11 2.59
C ILE A 32 -1.84 11.47 2.20
N ALA A 33 -1.25 10.68 3.09
CA ALA A 33 0.06 10.08 2.86
C ALA A 33 0.05 9.04 1.75
N HIS A 34 -1.10 8.40 1.47
CA HIS A 34 -1.24 7.47 0.35
C HIS A 34 -0.97 8.16 -0.98
N ASN A 35 -1.62 9.30 -1.23
CA ASN A 35 -1.45 10.06 -2.47
C ASN A 35 -0.09 10.78 -2.55
N ILE A 36 0.49 11.21 -1.41
CA ILE A 36 1.86 11.74 -1.39
C ILE A 36 2.84 10.67 -1.84
N ARG A 37 2.76 9.46 -1.26
CA ARG A 37 3.64 8.34 -1.63
C ARG A 37 3.48 7.96 -3.10
N ALA A 38 2.25 7.86 -3.59
CA ALA A 38 1.99 7.56 -5.00
C ALA A 38 2.61 8.63 -5.93
N ALA A 39 2.44 9.91 -5.61
CA ALA A 39 2.98 11.01 -6.41
C ALA A 39 4.52 11.09 -6.35
N LEU A 40 5.14 10.79 -5.22
CA LEU A 40 6.60 10.75 -5.08
C LEU A 40 7.23 9.53 -5.77
N ALA A 41 6.50 8.41 -5.86
CA ALA A 41 6.94 7.22 -6.57
C ALA A 41 6.73 7.29 -8.09
N ALA A 42 5.88 8.20 -8.57
CA ALA A 42 5.64 8.42 -10.00
C ALA A 42 6.88 8.99 -10.69
N ARG A 43 7.30 8.37 -11.81
CA ARG A 43 8.54 8.73 -12.51
C ARG A 43 8.42 10.02 -13.32
N THR A 44 7.20 10.36 -13.70
CA THR A 44 6.89 11.55 -14.51
C THR A 44 6.76 12.82 -13.67
N VAL A 45 6.59 12.71 -12.35
CA VAL A 45 6.38 13.85 -11.45
C VAL A 45 7.72 14.45 -11.03
N SER A 46 7.87 15.76 -11.23
CA SER A 46 9.09 16.49 -10.87
C SER A 46 9.05 17.03 -9.44
N ARG A 47 7.85 17.40 -8.96
CA ARG A 47 7.65 17.99 -7.64
C ARG A 47 6.26 17.67 -7.11
N VAL A 48 6.16 17.41 -5.81
CA VAL A 48 4.90 17.13 -5.10
C VAL A 48 4.64 18.22 -4.07
N VAL A 49 3.49 18.89 -4.17
CA VAL A 49 3.05 19.95 -3.26
C VAL A 49 1.71 19.61 -2.65
N VAL A 50 1.61 19.68 -1.33
CA VAL A 50 0.35 19.69 -0.61
C VAL A 50 -0.11 21.13 -0.40
N SER A 51 -1.34 21.43 -0.82
CA SER A 51 -1.99 22.72 -0.58
C SER A 51 -2.96 22.60 0.58
N THR A 52 -2.66 23.24 1.72
CA THR A 52 -3.47 23.11 2.94
C THR A 52 -3.61 24.42 3.71
N ASP A 53 -4.66 24.52 4.51
CA ASP A 53 -4.93 25.61 5.47
C ASP A 53 -4.66 25.17 6.92
N ASP A 54 -4.20 23.93 7.12
CA ASP A 54 -4.10 23.28 8.42
C ASP A 54 -2.64 22.88 8.73
N ASP A 55 -2.13 23.32 9.88
CA ASP A 55 -0.74 23.07 10.27
C ASP A 55 -0.43 21.59 10.56
N ALA A 56 -1.42 20.81 11.00
CA ALA A 56 -1.24 19.38 11.24
C ALA A 56 -1.14 18.62 9.92
N ILE A 57 -1.96 18.97 8.92
CA ILE A 57 -1.83 18.46 7.54
C ILE A 57 -0.47 18.87 6.97
N ALA A 58 -0.05 20.13 7.14
CA ALA A 58 1.23 20.63 6.66
C ALA A 58 2.41 19.86 7.28
N LYS A 59 2.36 19.55 8.58
CA LYS A 59 3.40 18.76 9.23
C LYS A 59 3.48 17.35 8.64
N ILE A 60 2.34 16.65 8.53
CA ILE A 60 2.27 15.31 7.95
C ILE A 60 2.80 15.31 6.51
N ALA A 61 2.41 16.30 5.70
CA ALA A 61 2.89 16.39 4.32
C ALA A 61 4.42 16.43 4.23
N ARG A 62 5.07 17.24 5.07
CA ARG A 62 6.55 17.34 5.14
C ARG A 62 7.19 16.05 5.67
N ASP A 63 6.60 15.43 6.70
CA ASP A 63 7.09 14.16 7.24
C ASP A 63 7.09 13.04 6.17
N PHE A 64 6.18 13.12 5.19
CA PHE A 64 6.08 12.21 4.06
C PHE A 64 6.81 12.70 2.79
N GLY A 65 7.57 13.79 2.86
CA GLY A 65 8.46 14.25 1.79
C GLY A 65 7.82 15.17 0.74
N ALA A 66 6.59 15.65 0.96
CA ALA A 66 5.97 16.65 0.09
C ALA A 66 6.29 18.07 0.55
N ASP A 67 6.42 18.98 -0.42
CA ASP A 67 6.42 20.41 -0.15
C ASP A 67 5.03 20.88 0.28
N VAL A 68 4.97 22.03 0.95
CA VAL A 68 3.71 22.60 1.44
C VAL A 68 3.56 24.03 1.00
N VAL A 69 2.41 24.34 0.41
CA VAL A 69 1.94 25.71 0.21
C VAL A 69 0.73 25.94 1.12
N MET A 70 0.88 26.86 2.06
CA MET A 70 -0.22 27.26 2.93
C MET A 70 -1.21 28.09 2.13
N ARG A 71 -2.48 27.66 2.08
CA ARG A 71 -3.53 28.33 1.32
C ARG A 71 -4.33 29.29 2.21
N PRO A 72 -4.76 30.45 1.69
CA PRO A 72 -5.65 31.36 2.40
C PRO A 72 -6.98 30.70 2.78
N ALA A 73 -7.57 31.10 3.91
CA ALA A 73 -8.85 30.56 4.40
C ALA A 73 -10.00 30.69 3.39
N ALA A 74 -9.97 31.72 2.51
CA ALA A 74 -10.96 31.91 1.46
C ALA A 74 -10.99 30.75 0.42
N LEU A 75 -9.85 30.09 0.22
CA LEU A 75 -9.70 28.93 -0.66
C LEU A 75 -9.90 27.58 0.06
N ALA A 76 -10.35 27.65 1.31
CA ALA A 76 -10.52 26.49 2.19
C ALA A 76 -11.97 26.17 2.56
N THR A 77 -12.92 26.92 2.01
CA THR A 77 -14.35 26.77 2.29
C THR A 77 -14.95 25.55 1.58
N ASP A 78 -16.19 25.19 1.92
CA ASP A 78 -16.93 24.10 1.25
C ASP A 78 -17.31 24.38 -0.20
N THR A 79 -17.28 25.65 -0.60
CA THR A 79 -17.62 26.09 -1.96
C THR A 79 -16.37 26.43 -2.78
N ALA A 80 -15.18 26.37 -2.17
CA ALA A 80 -13.92 26.57 -2.86
C ALA A 80 -13.68 25.44 -3.87
N LYS A 81 -13.26 25.79 -5.08
CA LYS A 81 -12.98 24.82 -6.14
C LYS A 81 -11.56 24.30 -6.00
N SER A 82 -11.32 23.03 -6.34
CA SER A 82 -9.97 22.46 -6.39
C SER A 82 -9.06 23.25 -7.33
N GLU A 83 -9.61 23.78 -8.42
CA GLU A 83 -8.89 24.62 -9.38
C GLU A 83 -8.32 25.89 -8.75
N ASP A 84 -9.03 26.51 -7.81
CA ASP A 84 -8.55 27.73 -7.14
C ASP A 84 -7.32 27.42 -6.28
N ALA A 85 -7.29 26.26 -5.63
CA ALA A 85 -6.13 25.79 -4.88
C ALA A 85 -4.92 25.54 -5.79
N LEU A 86 -5.12 24.93 -6.96
CA LEU A 86 -4.05 24.71 -7.94
C LEU A 86 -3.48 26.03 -8.47
N LEU A 87 -4.33 26.98 -8.85
CA LEU A 87 -3.91 28.30 -9.31
C LEU A 87 -3.13 29.06 -8.23
N HIS A 88 -3.57 28.96 -6.97
CA HIS A 88 -2.85 29.53 -5.84
C HIS A 88 -1.45 28.92 -5.69
N VAL A 89 -1.30 27.59 -5.76
CA VAL A 89 0.03 26.95 -5.71
C VAL A 89 0.92 27.41 -6.86
N LEU A 90 0.40 27.42 -8.10
CA LEU A 90 1.18 27.85 -9.26
C LEU A 90 1.68 29.29 -9.11
N THR A 91 0.82 30.21 -8.63
CA THR A 91 1.22 31.59 -8.39
C THR A 91 2.23 31.71 -7.23
N ALA A 92 2.00 31.01 -6.11
CA ALA A 92 2.91 31.06 -4.97
C ALA A 92 4.33 30.60 -5.34
N LEU A 93 4.46 29.48 -6.07
CA LEU A 93 5.76 28.96 -6.51
C LEU A 93 6.44 29.83 -7.57
N GLU A 94 5.67 30.45 -8.46
CA GLU A 94 6.19 31.42 -9.43
C GLU A 94 6.73 32.67 -8.73
N GLU A 95 6.03 33.19 -7.71
CA GLU A 95 6.43 34.38 -6.97
C GLU A 95 7.60 34.13 -6.01
N SER A 96 7.63 32.98 -5.33
CA SER A 96 8.65 32.69 -4.31
C SER A 96 9.93 32.09 -4.87
N GLU A 97 9.84 31.33 -5.97
CA GLU A 97 10.95 30.51 -6.49
C GLU A 97 11.18 30.68 -8.01
N ASP A 98 10.38 31.48 -8.71
CA ASP A 98 10.32 31.53 -10.19
C ASP A 98 10.14 30.14 -10.84
N TYR A 99 9.47 29.23 -10.13
CA TYR A 99 9.19 27.88 -10.61
C TYR A 99 7.93 27.86 -11.49
N ARG A 100 8.12 27.50 -12.76
CA ARG A 100 7.07 27.50 -13.79
C ARG A 100 6.94 26.11 -14.42
N PRO A 101 6.09 25.22 -13.88
CA PRO A 101 5.92 23.88 -14.45
C PRO A 101 5.16 23.93 -15.79
N ASP A 102 5.41 22.96 -16.66
CA ASP A 102 4.71 22.79 -17.94
C ASP A 102 3.31 22.19 -17.74
N VAL A 103 3.21 21.27 -16.77
CA VAL A 103 1.99 20.53 -16.42
C VAL A 103 1.72 20.61 -14.93
N VAL A 104 0.46 20.79 -14.57
CA VAL A 104 -0.02 20.66 -13.19
C VAL A 104 -0.95 19.45 -13.09
N LEU A 105 -0.78 18.64 -12.05
CA LEU A 105 -1.68 17.54 -11.70
C LEU A 105 -2.54 17.93 -10.50
N LEU A 106 -3.84 17.67 -10.60
CA LEU A 106 -4.71 17.56 -9.43
C LEU A 106 -4.73 16.09 -9.01
N VAL A 107 -4.20 15.79 -7.81
CA VAL A 107 -4.26 14.46 -7.19
C VAL A 107 -5.13 14.55 -5.95
N GLN A 108 -6.27 13.83 -5.92
CA GLN A 108 -7.24 13.95 -4.83
C GLN A 108 -6.95 12.98 -3.67
N CYS A 109 -6.90 13.51 -2.44
CA CYS A 109 -6.72 12.72 -1.22
C CYS A 109 -7.85 11.68 -0.97
N THR A 110 -9.01 11.89 -1.59
CA THR A 110 -10.19 11.03 -1.44
C THR A 110 -10.06 9.71 -2.19
N SER A 111 -9.08 9.57 -3.10
CA SER A 111 -8.83 8.36 -3.87
C SER A 111 -7.52 7.69 -3.39
N PRO A 112 -7.49 7.05 -2.20
CA PRO A 112 -6.26 6.53 -1.59
C PRO A 112 -5.66 5.33 -2.32
N LEU A 113 -6.41 4.75 -3.26
CA LEU A 113 -6.01 3.59 -4.04
C LEU A 113 -5.25 3.96 -5.32
N THR A 114 -5.03 5.26 -5.56
CA THR A 114 -4.24 5.81 -6.66
C THR A 114 -2.81 5.28 -6.59
N SER A 115 -2.35 4.67 -7.68
CA SER A 115 -0.97 4.17 -7.82
C SER A 115 -0.05 5.17 -8.53
N ALA A 116 1.26 4.96 -8.44
CA ALA A 116 2.24 5.74 -9.19
C ALA A 116 2.06 5.54 -10.71
N GLU A 117 1.67 4.33 -11.11
CA GLU A 117 1.38 3.95 -12.49
C GLU A 117 0.16 4.70 -13.04
N ASP A 118 -0.89 4.90 -12.24
CA ASP A 118 -2.05 5.70 -12.65
C ASP A 118 -1.64 7.16 -12.92
N ILE A 119 -0.77 7.72 -12.08
CA ILE A 119 -0.25 9.09 -12.23
C ILE A 119 0.61 9.19 -13.49
N ASP A 120 1.59 8.29 -13.64
CA ASP A 120 2.46 8.23 -14.83
C ASP A 120 1.65 8.05 -16.11
N GLY A 121 0.61 7.22 -16.07
CA GLY A 121 -0.26 6.95 -17.20
C GLY A 121 -1.07 8.16 -17.65
N VAL A 122 -1.62 8.94 -16.71
CA VAL A 122 -2.33 10.19 -17.03
C VAL A 122 -1.40 11.21 -17.69
N VAL A 123 -0.18 11.35 -17.17
CA VAL A 123 0.83 12.26 -17.71
C VAL A 123 1.30 11.81 -19.09
N THR A 124 1.58 10.52 -19.26
CA THR A 124 1.99 9.94 -20.54
C THR A 124 0.89 10.13 -21.60
N ALA A 125 -0.37 9.87 -21.25
CA ALA A 125 -1.50 10.07 -22.16
C ALA A 125 -1.61 11.54 -22.63
N LEU A 126 -1.38 12.51 -21.75
CA LEU A 126 -1.37 13.94 -22.10
C LEU A 126 -0.31 14.24 -23.17
N PHE A 127 0.91 13.74 -22.98
CA PHE A 127 2.03 13.98 -23.88
C PHE A 127 1.89 13.24 -25.21
N ASP A 128 1.65 11.93 -25.19
CA ASP A 128 1.49 11.12 -26.40
C ASP A 128 0.28 11.56 -27.23
N GLY A 129 -0.78 12.00 -26.55
CA GLY A 129 -1.98 12.52 -27.19
C GLY A 129 -1.80 13.91 -27.79
N GLY A 130 -0.71 14.63 -27.48
CA GLY A 130 -0.58 16.06 -27.80
C GLY A 130 -1.79 16.86 -27.28
N ALA A 131 -2.26 16.50 -26.09
CA ALA A 131 -3.50 17.00 -25.50
C ALA A 131 -3.26 18.17 -24.54
N ASP A 132 -4.35 18.84 -24.19
CA ASP A 132 -4.37 19.99 -23.28
C ASP A 132 -4.71 19.57 -21.84
N SER A 133 -5.56 18.55 -21.71
CA SER A 133 -5.90 17.91 -20.44
C SER A 133 -6.00 16.39 -20.56
N SER A 134 -5.76 15.69 -19.46
CA SER A 134 -5.87 14.23 -19.34
C SER A 134 -6.51 13.87 -18.01
N VAL A 135 -7.24 12.76 -17.95
CA VAL A 135 -7.96 12.32 -16.75
C VAL A 135 -7.92 10.81 -16.59
N ALA A 136 -7.74 10.35 -15.34
CA ALA A 136 -7.89 8.95 -14.98
C ALA A 136 -9.37 8.54 -15.02
N VAL A 137 -9.66 7.47 -15.75
CA VAL A 137 -11.01 6.91 -15.88
C VAL A 137 -11.00 5.41 -15.67
N ALA A 138 -12.14 4.84 -15.29
CA ALA A 138 -12.33 3.39 -15.23
C ALA A 138 -13.43 2.94 -16.18
N PRO A 139 -13.40 1.70 -16.69
CA PRO A 139 -14.47 1.15 -17.50
C PRO A 139 -15.83 1.20 -16.79
N PHE A 140 -16.83 1.71 -17.50
CA PHE A 140 -18.18 1.85 -17.01
C PHE A 140 -19.15 1.04 -17.88
N HIS A 141 -19.91 0.15 -17.24
CA HIS A 141 -20.77 -0.79 -17.97
C HIS A 141 -22.23 -0.73 -17.53
N TYR A 142 -22.59 0.24 -16.69
CA TYR A 142 -23.95 0.31 -16.17
C TYR A 142 -24.86 1.02 -17.16
N PHE A 143 -26.16 0.76 -17.00
CA PHE A 143 -27.22 1.36 -17.79
C PHE A 143 -27.77 2.55 -17.01
N LEU A 144 -27.49 3.76 -17.47
CA LEU A 144 -27.94 4.99 -16.84
C LEU A 144 -29.36 5.32 -17.29
N TRP A 145 -30.19 5.67 -16.32
CA TRP A 145 -31.58 6.09 -16.52
C TRP A 145 -31.78 7.46 -15.88
N GLY A 146 -32.41 8.36 -16.61
CA GLY A 146 -32.92 9.63 -16.13
C GLY A 146 -34.44 9.67 -16.13
N ARG A 147 -35.00 10.84 -15.80
CA ARG A 147 -36.41 11.14 -15.93
C ARG A 147 -36.59 12.38 -16.80
N ASP A 148 -37.57 12.36 -17.69
CA ASP A 148 -37.97 13.58 -18.40
C ASP A 148 -38.90 14.46 -17.55
N ALA A 149 -39.38 15.56 -18.13
CA ALA A 149 -40.27 16.50 -17.45
C ALA A 149 -41.63 15.90 -17.05
N ALA A 150 -42.06 14.80 -17.69
CA ALA A 150 -43.28 14.07 -17.35
C ALA A 150 -43.05 12.98 -16.30
N GLY A 151 -41.79 12.74 -15.91
CA GLY A 151 -41.40 11.69 -14.96
C GLY A 151 -41.15 10.33 -15.60
N GLU A 152 -41.18 10.23 -16.93
CA GLU A 152 -40.96 8.99 -17.66
C GLU A 152 -39.48 8.60 -17.68
N GLY A 153 -39.20 7.30 -17.63
CA GLY A 153 -37.85 6.76 -17.67
C GLY A 153 -37.19 6.94 -19.04
N VAL A 154 -36.07 7.66 -19.07
CA VAL A 154 -35.26 7.90 -20.27
C VAL A 154 -33.91 7.22 -20.11
N ALA A 155 -33.55 6.38 -21.07
CA ALA A 155 -32.22 5.79 -21.13
C ALA A 155 -31.20 6.85 -21.53
N ILE A 156 -30.11 6.98 -20.76
CA ILE A 156 -29.08 8.01 -20.98
C ILE A 156 -28.00 7.51 -21.94
N ASN A 157 -27.50 6.30 -21.72
CA ASN A 157 -26.37 5.73 -22.46
C ASN A 157 -26.69 4.42 -23.18
N HIS A 158 -27.97 4.13 -23.39
CA HIS A 158 -28.40 2.91 -24.05
C HIS A 158 -29.74 3.13 -24.74
N ASP A 159 -30.12 2.20 -25.61
CA ASP A 159 -31.48 2.16 -26.17
C ASP A 159 -32.36 1.26 -25.29
N LYS A 160 -33.43 1.82 -24.70
CA LYS A 160 -34.37 1.02 -23.91
C LYS A 160 -35.12 -0.05 -24.72
N ARG A 161 -35.14 0.06 -26.04
CA ARG A 161 -35.78 -0.92 -26.96
C ARG A 161 -34.88 -2.11 -27.26
N VAL A 162 -33.55 -1.96 -27.13
CA VAL A 162 -32.58 -3.01 -27.45
C VAL A 162 -31.49 -3.05 -26.39
N ARG A 163 -31.52 -4.08 -25.55
CA ARG A 163 -30.54 -4.27 -24.48
C ARG A 163 -29.36 -5.11 -24.96
N LEU A 164 -28.29 -4.42 -25.37
CA LEU A 164 -27.03 -5.05 -25.77
C LEU A 164 -26.32 -5.69 -24.56
N MET A 165 -25.63 -6.82 -24.81
CA MET A 165 -24.71 -7.40 -23.84
C MET A 165 -23.47 -6.50 -23.68
N ARG A 166 -22.78 -6.59 -22.53
CA ARG A 166 -21.58 -5.78 -22.24
C ARG A 166 -20.54 -5.82 -23.37
N GLN A 167 -20.30 -6.99 -23.94
CA GLN A 167 -19.30 -7.21 -25.00
C GLN A 167 -19.67 -6.58 -26.35
N GLN A 168 -20.93 -6.15 -26.52
CA GLN A 168 -21.47 -5.58 -27.76
C GLN A 168 -21.59 -4.05 -27.70
N ARG A 169 -21.29 -3.44 -26.54
CA ARG A 169 -21.40 -2.00 -26.34
C ARG A 169 -20.07 -1.33 -26.61
N GLU A 170 -20.12 -0.12 -27.13
CA GLU A 170 -18.97 0.76 -27.16
C GLU A 170 -18.47 1.00 -25.72
N PRO A 171 -17.14 1.03 -25.49
CA PRO A 171 -16.58 1.32 -24.18
C PRO A 171 -17.04 2.69 -23.68
N GLU A 172 -17.55 2.71 -22.47
CA GLU A 172 -17.85 3.93 -21.73
C GLU A 172 -16.98 3.97 -20.49
N PHE A 173 -16.74 5.18 -20.01
CA PHE A 173 -15.81 5.42 -18.92
C PHE A 173 -16.44 6.35 -17.88
N ILE A 174 -16.03 6.17 -16.64
CA ILE A 174 -16.36 7.05 -15.53
C ILE A 174 -15.07 7.63 -14.96
N GLU A 175 -15.09 8.90 -14.57
CA GLU A 175 -13.98 9.50 -13.82
C GLU A 175 -13.71 8.70 -12.54
N THR A 176 -12.45 8.58 -12.16
CA THR A 176 -12.06 7.96 -10.89
C THR A 176 -11.97 8.94 -9.73
N GLY A 177 -12.10 10.24 -10.00
CA GLY A 177 -11.83 11.30 -9.04
C GLY A 177 -10.36 11.46 -8.67
N ALA A 178 -9.47 10.57 -9.16
CA ALA A 178 -8.12 10.43 -8.62
C ALA A 178 -7.12 11.46 -9.15
N VAL A 179 -6.92 11.50 -10.47
CA VAL A 179 -5.82 12.24 -11.11
C VAL A 179 -6.29 12.96 -12.38
N TYR A 180 -5.93 14.23 -12.47
CA TYR A 180 -6.20 15.08 -13.63
C TYR A 180 -4.92 15.82 -14.00
N ALA A 181 -4.51 15.80 -15.26
CA ALA A 181 -3.37 16.56 -15.76
C ALA A 181 -3.84 17.70 -16.67
N MET A 182 -3.23 18.87 -16.53
CA MET A 182 -3.54 20.04 -17.34
C MET A 182 -2.25 20.76 -17.73
N ARG A 183 -2.14 21.16 -19.00
CA ARG A 183 -1.07 22.09 -19.42
C ARG A 183 -1.28 23.45 -18.77
N VAL A 184 -0.25 23.94 -18.08
CA VAL A 184 -0.34 25.14 -17.23
C VAL A 184 -0.82 26.39 -17.98
N PRO A 185 -0.35 26.71 -19.21
CA PRO A 185 -0.82 27.89 -19.93
C PRO A 185 -2.34 27.89 -20.17
N GLY A 186 -2.88 26.77 -20.65
CA GLY A 186 -4.32 26.63 -20.90
C GLY A 186 -5.14 26.59 -19.62
N PHE A 187 -4.65 25.92 -18.58
CA PHE A 187 -5.31 25.88 -17.27
C PHE A 187 -5.40 27.28 -16.63
N ARG A 188 -4.33 28.08 -16.68
CA ARG A 188 -4.36 29.47 -16.18
C ARG A 188 -5.36 30.35 -16.94
N GLN A 189 -5.51 30.12 -18.25
CA GLN A 189 -6.43 30.88 -19.09
C GLN A 189 -7.89 30.50 -18.82
N THR A 190 -8.20 29.20 -18.77
CA THR A 190 -9.58 28.70 -18.68
C THR A 190 -10.08 28.57 -17.24
N LYS A 191 -9.16 28.42 -16.28
CA LYS A 191 -9.44 28.21 -14.85
C LYS A 191 -10.35 27.00 -14.60
N HIS A 192 -10.23 25.98 -15.45
CA HIS A 192 -11.04 24.78 -15.40
C HIS A 192 -10.19 23.57 -15.80
N ARG A 193 -10.42 22.39 -15.19
CA ARG A 193 -9.60 21.20 -15.43
C ARG A 193 -9.79 20.53 -16.80
N PHE A 194 -10.91 20.83 -17.46
CA PHE A 194 -11.21 20.36 -18.80
C PHE A 194 -11.26 21.53 -19.78
N PHE A 195 -10.38 21.50 -20.76
CA PHE A 195 -10.28 22.46 -21.85
C PHE A 195 -9.53 21.85 -23.03
N GLY A 196 -9.67 22.47 -24.22
CA GLY A 196 -8.98 22.02 -25.41
C GLY A 196 -9.26 20.56 -25.74
N ARG A 197 -8.23 19.82 -26.18
CA ARG A 197 -8.32 18.38 -26.39
C ARG A 197 -8.11 17.64 -25.07
N THR A 198 -9.11 16.87 -24.65
CA THR A 198 -9.01 15.96 -23.50
C THR A 198 -8.75 14.53 -23.96
N VAL A 199 -7.82 13.85 -23.30
CA VAL A 199 -7.55 12.41 -23.48
C VAL A 199 -7.80 11.66 -22.18
N LEU A 200 -8.06 10.36 -22.30
CA LEU A 200 -8.39 9.50 -21.18
C LEU A 200 -7.23 8.54 -20.91
N HIS A 201 -6.94 8.30 -19.64
CA HIS A 201 -6.10 7.19 -19.21
C HIS A 201 -6.95 6.19 -18.44
N GLU A 202 -7.07 4.97 -18.95
CA GLU A 202 -7.84 3.91 -18.31
C GLU A 202 -7.04 3.29 -17.15
N THR A 203 -7.66 3.27 -15.97
CA THR A 203 -7.14 2.65 -14.74
C THR A 203 -8.00 1.44 -14.35
N PRO A 204 -7.45 0.47 -13.60
CA PRO A 204 -8.22 -0.62 -13.02
C PRO A 204 -9.41 -0.11 -12.21
N ILE A 205 -10.60 -0.74 -12.35
CA ILE A 205 -11.81 -0.34 -11.63
C ILE A 205 -11.62 -0.41 -10.10
N GLU A 206 -10.70 -1.26 -9.68
CA GLU A 206 -10.25 -1.47 -8.32
C GLU A 206 -9.61 -0.22 -7.68
N ASN A 207 -9.13 0.73 -8.47
CA ASN A 207 -8.47 1.96 -8.02
C ASN A 207 -9.46 3.13 -7.84
N ARG A 208 -10.70 2.99 -8.32
CA ARG A 208 -11.70 4.07 -8.37
C ARG A 208 -12.27 4.51 -7.01
N LEU A 209 -12.09 3.75 -5.94
CA LEU A 209 -12.79 4.03 -4.67
C LEU A 209 -12.48 5.45 -4.15
N GLU A 210 -13.52 6.26 -4.00
CA GLU A 210 -13.49 7.59 -3.41
C GLU A 210 -14.07 7.56 -2.00
N ILE A 211 -13.43 8.25 -1.06
CA ILE A 211 -13.86 8.35 0.34
C ILE A 211 -14.60 9.65 0.57
N ASP A 212 -15.93 9.57 0.69
CA ASP A 212 -16.78 10.70 1.10
C ASP A 212 -17.48 10.45 2.43
N ASP A 213 -17.92 9.21 2.64
CA ASP A 213 -18.67 8.77 3.82
C ASP A 213 -17.88 7.75 4.66
N PRO A 214 -18.27 7.53 5.94
CA PRO A 214 -17.61 6.55 6.81
C PRO A 214 -17.56 5.12 6.24
N ILE A 215 -18.54 4.73 5.41
CA ILE A 215 -18.56 3.40 4.79
C ILE A 215 -17.47 3.25 3.73
N ASP A 216 -17.18 4.29 2.96
CA ASP A 216 -16.12 4.29 1.96
C ASP A 216 -14.76 4.12 2.63
N PHE A 217 -14.60 4.71 3.81
CA PHE A 217 -13.39 4.55 4.62
C PHE A 217 -13.16 3.09 4.99
N GLN A 218 -14.19 2.38 5.45
CA GLN A 218 -14.11 0.96 5.80
C GLN A 218 -13.80 0.11 4.57
N LEU A 219 -14.47 0.37 3.44
CA LEU A 219 -14.20 -0.32 2.18
C LEU A 219 -12.76 -0.09 1.70
N ALA A 220 -12.22 1.11 1.90
CA ALA A 220 -10.84 1.43 1.54
C ALA A 220 -9.84 0.69 2.43
N GLU A 221 -10.11 0.56 3.74
CA GLU A 221 -9.27 -0.24 4.65
C GLU A 221 -9.24 -1.71 4.23
N GLU A 222 -10.40 -2.30 3.96
CA GLU A 222 -10.48 -3.69 3.49
C GLU A 222 -9.75 -3.86 2.16
N ARG A 223 -9.92 -2.92 1.23
CA ARG A 223 -9.27 -2.98 -0.08
C ARG A 223 -7.75 -2.89 0.03
N LEU A 224 -7.23 -2.02 0.89
CA LEU A 224 -5.80 -1.91 1.17
C LEU A 224 -5.26 -3.18 1.83
N ALA A 225 -5.99 -3.74 2.80
CA ALA A 225 -5.62 -5.00 3.43
C ALA A 225 -5.57 -6.16 2.41
N MET A 226 -6.55 -6.24 1.51
CA MET A 226 -6.54 -7.22 0.41
C MET A 226 -5.36 -7.03 -0.54
N ARG A 227 -5.01 -5.79 -0.91
CA ARG A 227 -3.84 -5.50 -1.76
C ARG A 227 -2.55 -5.93 -1.07
N ARG A 228 -2.38 -5.59 0.21
CA ARG A 228 -1.22 -6.01 1.01
C ARG A 228 -1.12 -7.52 1.07
N ARG A 229 -2.23 -8.21 1.37
CA ARG A 229 -2.28 -9.68 1.43
C ARG A 229 -1.93 -10.32 0.09
N GLN A 230 -2.46 -9.78 -1.00
CA GLN A 230 -2.12 -10.26 -2.34
C GLN A 230 -0.62 -10.05 -2.64
N GLY A 231 -0.05 -8.90 -2.29
CA GLY A 231 1.38 -8.65 -2.40
C GLY A 231 2.24 -9.62 -1.59
N GLN A 232 1.83 -9.95 -0.35
CA GLN A 232 2.49 -10.97 0.48
C GLN A 232 2.42 -12.36 -0.17
N ILE A 233 1.29 -12.71 -0.80
CA ILE A 233 1.12 -13.98 -1.54
C ILE A 233 2.00 -13.99 -2.80
N ASP A 234 2.03 -12.88 -3.54
CA ASP A 234 2.78 -12.78 -4.81
C ASP A 234 4.30 -12.74 -4.59
N ALA A 235 4.76 -12.27 -3.42
CA ALA A 235 6.15 -12.35 -2.99
C ALA A 235 6.65 -13.80 -2.85
N LEU A 236 5.75 -14.77 -2.61
CA LEU A 236 6.06 -16.20 -2.60
C LEU A 236 6.15 -16.73 -4.03
N GLN A 237 7.35 -16.66 -4.61
CA GLN A 237 7.59 -17.01 -6.01
C GLN A 237 7.44 -18.52 -6.29
N ALA A 238 7.87 -19.37 -5.35
CA ALA A 238 7.79 -20.82 -5.44
C ALA A 238 7.57 -21.46 -4.06
N MET A 239 7.15 -22.72 -4.03
CA MET A 239 7.07 -23.50 -2.80
C MET A 239 8.49 -23.61 -2.19
N PRO A 240 8.70 -23.17 -0.94
CA PRO A 240 10.03 -23.15 -0.35
C PRO A 240 10.56 -24.57 -0.14
N GLN A 241 11.85 -24.76 -0.40
CA GLN A 241 12.56 -26.01 -0.11
C GLN A 241 12.78 -26.20 1.39
N ALA A 242 12.85 -25.11 2.15
CA ALA A 242 12.90 -25.12 3.59
C ALA A 242 12.40 -23.81 4.20
N ILE A 243 11.94 -23.87 5.45
CA ILE A 243 11.66 -22.69 6.28
C ILE A 243 12.53 -22.74 7.54
N VAL A 244 13.27 -21.67 7.76
CA VAL A 244 14.10 -21.45 8.94
C VAL A 244 13.43 -20.40 9.80
N PHE A 245 13.35 -20.64 11.10
CA PHE A 245 12.74 -19.72 12.05
C PHE A 245 13.73 -19.32 13.13
N ASP A 246 13.72 -18.05 13.54
CA ASP A 246 14.10 -17.71 14.91
C ASP A 246 13.04 -18.26 15.89
N PHE A 247 13.39 -18.33 17.17
CA PHE A 247 12.47 -18.73 18.21
C PHE A 247 11.83 -17.53 18.91
N ASP A 248 12.65 -16.66 19.50
CA ASP A 248 12.18 -15.53 20.29
C ASP A 248 11.61 -14.44 19.39
N GLY A 249 10.49 -13.82 19.78
CA GLY A 249 9.74 -12.88 18.95
C GLY A 249 9.14 -13.44 17.66
N VAL A 250 9.27 -14.75 17.39
CA VAL A 250 8.59 -15.45 16.28
C VAL A 250 7.59 -16.47 16.85
N PHE A 251 8.07 -17.42 17.66
CA PHE A 251 7.24 -18.38 18.39
C PHE A 251 6.71 -17.83 19.73
N THR A 252 7.35 -16.79 20.24
CA THR A 252 7.03 -16.09 21.50
C THR A 252 6.73 -14.62 21.22
N ASP A 253 6.13 -13.93 22.19
CA ASP A 253 5.87 -12.49 22.18
C ASP A 253 7.06 -11.67 22.71
N ASP A 254 8.27 -12.22 22.58
CA ASP A 254 9.54 -11.63 23.03
C ASP A 254 9.58 -11.27 24.53
N CYS A 255 8.65 -11.84 25.32
CA CYS A 255 8.56 -11.67 26.76
C CYS A 255 8.90 -12.96 27.51
N VAL A 256 9.54 -12.80 28.66
CA VAL A 256 9.81 -13.89 29.60
C VAL A 256 9.09 -13.65 30.94
N VAL A 257 8.55 -14.72 31.51
CA VAL A 257 8.13 -14.76 32.91
C VAL A 257 9.32 -15.23 33.73
N VAL A 258 9.84 -14.35 34.58
CA VAL A 258 10.97 -14.63 35.48
C VAL A 258 10.44 -14.78 36.90
N ASP A 259 10.69 -15.92 37.54
CA ASP A 259 10.34 -16.13 38.95
C ASP A 259 11.41 -15.58 39.92
N GLU A 260 11.14 -15.59 41.22
CA GLU A 260 12.05 -15.06 42.24
C GLU A 260 13.40 -15.82 42.33
N ASN A 261 13.49 -17.00 41.73
CA ASN A 261 14.71 -17.81 41.66
C ASN A 261 15.47 -17.59 40.36
N GLY A 262 15.01 -16.68 39.49
CA GLY A 262 15.60 -16.40 38.18
C GLY A 262 15.27 -17.46 37.13
N LYS A 263 14.25 -18.29 37.34
CA LYS A 263 13.82 -19.26 36.33
C LYS A 263 12.89 -18.59 35.34
N GLU A 264 13.25 -18.71 34.07
CA GLU A 264 12.48 -18.17 32.96
C GLU A 264 11.49 -19.18 32.37
N SER A 265 10.35 -18.66 31.94
CA SER A 265 9.35 -19.35 31.12
C SER A 265 8.84 -18.42 30.03
N VAL A 266 8.55 -18.95 28.84
CA VAL A 266 7.98 -18.19 27.72
C VAL A 266 6.56 -18.64 27.40
N ILE A 267 5.81 -17.77 26.75
CA ILE A 267 4.47 -18.07 26.24
C ILE A 267 4.59 -18.34 24.73
N CYS A 268 4.02 -19.46 24.28
CA CYS A 268 3.95 -19.79 22.85
C CYS A 268 2.51 -20.01 22.41
N SER A 269 2.17 -19.53 21.21
CA SER A 269 0.83 -19.66 20.65
C SER A 269 0.50 -21.07 20.17
N ARG A 270 -0.72 -21.53 20.47
CA ARG A 270 -1.26 -22.79 19.91
C ARG A 270 -1.66 -22.64 18.45
N ARG A 271 -2.03 -21.43 18.01
CA ARG A 271 -2.38 -21.16 16.60
C ARG A 271 -1.16 -21.36 15.72
N ASP A 272 0.00 -20.89 16.16
CA ASP A 272 1.28 -21.11 15.47
C ASP A 272 1.66 -22.58 15.43
N GLY A 273 1.37 -23.34 16.50
CA GLY A 273 1.50 -24.79 16.47
C GLY A 273 0.64 -25.47 15.39
N MET A 274 -0.57 -24.96 15.12
CA MET A 274 -1.40 -25.43 13.98
C MET A 274 -0.83 -24.98 12.63
N GLY A 275 -0.19 -23.81 12.56
CA GLY A 275 0.54 -23.35 11.37
C GLY A 275 1.68 -24.30 11.02
N ILE A 276 2.52 -24.64 12.00
CA ILE A 276 3.59 -25.64 11.86
C ILE A 276 3.04 -27.01 11.42
N GLU A 277 1.91 -27.45 12.00
CA GLU A 277 1.28 -28.70 11.56
C GLU A 277 0.83 -28.63 10.09
N SER A 278 0.28 -27.50 9.63
CA SER A 278 -0.11 -27.29 8.22
C SER A 278 1.11 -27.36 7.30
N LEU A 279 2.17 -26.62 7.61
CA LEU A 279 3.41 -26.60 6.84
C LEU A 279 4.06 -28.00 6.76
N ARG A 280 4.02 -28.76 7.86
CA ARG A 280 4.49 -30.15 7.88
C ARG A 280 3.65 -31.05 6.98
N LYS A 281 2.32 -30.91 6.98
CA LYS A 281 1.42 -31.67 6.09
C LYS A 281 1.66 -31.34 4.61
N ALA A 282 2.03 -30.10 4.32
CA ALA A 282 2.47 -29.66 3.00
C ALA A 282 3.87 -30.18 2.61
N GLY A 283 4.54 -30.94 3.49
CA GLY A 283 5.82 -31.57 3.21
C GLY A 283 7.02 -30.62 3.25
N VAL A 284 6.87 -29.41 3.80
CA VAL A 284 7.95 -28.42 3.84
C VAL A 284 8.92 -28.73 5.01
N PRO A 285 10.21 -28.96 4.74
CA PRO A 285 11.24 -29.07 5.77
C PRO A 285 11.37 -27.79 6.59
N MET A 286 11.48 -27.92 7.91
CA MET A 286 11.48 -26.79 8.84
C MET A 286 12.52 -26.95 9.95
N VAL A 287 13.17 -25.86 10.33
CA VAL A 287 14.14 -25.84 11.45
C VAL A 287 14.06 -24.54 12.25
N VAL A 288 14.21 -24.64 13.57
CA VAL A 288 14.39 -23.48 14.46
C VAL A 288 15.87 -23.29 14.76
N ILE A 289 16.38 -22.07 14.62
CA ILE A 289 17.74 -21.69 15.01
C ILE A 289 17.67 -20.49 15.95
N SER A 290 17.97 -20.70 17.24
CA SER A 290 17.91 -19.65 18.26
C SER A 290 19.24 -19.47 19.00
N LYS A 291 19.49 -18.23 19.44
CA LYS A 291 20.58 -17.89 20.37
C LYS A 291 20.27 -18.32 21.80
N GLU A 292 19.00 -18.54 22.13
CA GLU A 292 18.55 -18.87 23.48
C GLU A 292 19.11 -20.21 23.96
N LYS A 293 19.75 -20.19 25.13
CA LYS A 293 20.37 -21.36 25.76
C LYS A 293 19.36 -22.13 26.61
N ASN A 294 18.28 -21.48 27.03
CA ASN A 294 17.21 -22.06 27.82
C ASN A 294 16.60 -23.27 27.10
N PRO A 295 16.41 -24.42 27.79
CA PRO A 295 15.87 -25.64 27.19
C PRO A 295 14.41 -25.52 26.70
N VAL A 296 13.72 -24.39 26.97
CA VAL A 296 12.34 -24.16 26.53
C VAL A 296 12.19 -24.22 25.01
N VAL A 297 13.18 -23.73 24.24
CA VAL A 297 13.22 -23.82 22.78
C VAL A 297 13.12 -25.28 22.35
N ALA A 298 14.01 -26.12 22.88
CA ALA A 298 14.08 -27.53 22.58
C ALA A 298 12.82 -28.29 23.01
N ALA A 299 12.26 -27.96 24.19
CA ALA A 299 11.02 -28.56 24.68
C ALA A 299 9.83 -28.24 23.76
N ARG A 300 9.72 -27.00 23.29
CA ARG A 300 8.68 -26.57 22.38
C ARG A 300 8.83 -27.21 21.00
N CYS A 301 10.04 -27.21 20.43
CA CYS A 301 10.32 -27.80 19.12
C CYS A 301 10.05 -29.30 19.10
N ARG A 302 10.43 -30.05 20.15
CA ARG A 302 10.09 -31.49 20.28
C ARG A 302 8.59 -31.74 20.26
N LYS A 303 7.81 -30.92 20.99
CA LYS A 303 6.35 -31.01 20.99
C LYS A 303 5.75 -30.74 19.61
N LEU A 304 6.33 -29.81 18.86
CA LEU A 304 5.90 -29.44 17.51
C LEU A 304 6.49 -30.35 16.42
N GLN A 305 7.38 -31.28 16.76
CA GLN A 305 8.13 -32.14 15.82
C GLN A 305 8.92 -31.33 14.79
N LEU A 306 9.69 -30.35 15.29
CA LEU A 306 10.60 -29.52 14.49
C LEU A 306 12.06 -29.85 14.78
N ASP A 307 12.88 -29.87 13.73
CA ASP A 307 14.34 -29.79 13.87
C ASP A 307 14.67 -28.48 14.60
N HIS A 308 15.66 -28.50 15.50
CA HIS A 308 16.04 -27.30 16.24
C HIS A 308 17.50 -27.29 16.64
N PHE A 309 18.05 -26.08 16.70
CA PHE A 309 19.34 -25.76 17.29
C PHE A 309 19.16 -24.53 18.17
N HIS A 310 19.61 -24.62 19.42
CA HIS A 310 19.49 -23.53 20.40
C HIS A 310 20.83 -23.30 21.10
N GLY A 311 21.06 -22.10 21.64
CA GLY A 311 22.37 -21.67 22.13
C GLY A 311 23.39 -21.42 21.02
N VAL A 312 22.93 -21.06 19.81
CA VAL A 312 23.76 -20.88 18.62
C VAL A 312 24.12 -19.40 18.43
N GLU A 313 25.41 -19.06 18.55
CA GLU A 313 25.86 -17.68 18.33
C GLU A 313 25.93 -17.31 16.82
N ALA A 314 26.49 -18.20 16.00
CA ALA A 314 26.67 -18.02 14.56
C ALA A 314 25.49 -18.60 13.75
N LYS A 315 24.33 -17.92 13.78
CA LYS A 315 23.09 -18.37 13.12
C LYS A 315 23.29 -18.63 11.62
N LEU A 316 23.88 -17.67 10.89
CA LEU A 316 24.08 -17.76 9.43
C LEU A 316 24.92 -18.97 9.04
N GLU A 317 26.07 -19.17 9.68
CA GLU A 317 26.95 -20.32 9.39
C GLU A 317 26.26 -21.66 9.63
N LEU A 318 25.46 -21.76 10.69
CA LEU A 318 24.68 -22.96 10.97
C LEU A 318 23.56 -23.18 9.96
N MET A 319 22.82 -22.12 9.60
CA MET A 319 21.77 -22.17 8.59
C MET A 319 22.33 -22.64 7.25
N THR A 320 23.38 -22.00 6.74
CA THR A 320 24.00 -22.34 5.45
C THR A 320 24.46 -23.80 5.42
N ARG A 321 25.06 -24.29 6.51
CA ARG A 321 25.46 -25.70 6.62
C ARG A 321 24.25 -26.63 6.65
N TRP A 322 23.21 -26.32 7.43
CA TRP A 322 22.01 -27.16 7.53
C TRP A 322 21.29 -27.29 6.17
N LEU A 323 21.26 -26.20 5.39
CA LEU A 323 20.75 -26.17 4.02
C LEU A 323 21.63 -27.01 3.09
N ALA A 324 22.95 -26.81 3.13
CA ALA A 324 23.91 -27.54 2.30
C ALA A 324 23.88 -29.05 2.53
N ASP A 325 23.80 -29.48 3.79
CA ASP A 325 23.73 -30.90 4.19
C ASP A 325 22.48 -31.61 3.62
N ARG A 326 21.43 -30.84 3.30
CA ARG A 326 20.17 -31.33 2.72
C ARG A 326 20.03 -31.03 1.22
N GLY A 327 21.00 -30.32 0.63
CA GLY A 327 20.95 -29.90 -0.77
C GLY A 327 19.89 -28.86 -1.07
N PHE A 328 19.49 -28.04 -0.07
CA PHE A 328 18.55 -26.96 -0.25
C PHE A 328 19.25 -25.68 -0.73
N ASP A 329 18.63 -24.99 -1.68
CA ASP A 329 19.09 -23.71 -2.20
C ASP A 329 18.67 -22.57 -1.26
N PRO A 330 19.61 -21.73 -0.76
CA PRO A 330 19.25 -20.53 0.00
C PRO A 330 18.26 -19.63 -0.75
N ALA A 331 18.36 -19.50 -2.08
CA ALA A 331 17.45 -18.70 -2.89
C ALA A 331 16.02 -19.30 -2.99
N ALA A 332 15.83 -20.56 -2.59
CA ALA A 332 14.52 -21.21 -2.49
C ALA A 332 14.13 -21.49 -1.03
N THR A 333 14.73 -20.77 -0.08
CA THR A 333 14.49 -20.91 1.37
C THR A 333 13.77 -19.68 1.90
N VAL A 334 12.93 -19.89 2.92
CA VAL A 334 12.31 -18.81 3.69
C VAL A 334 13.00 -18.69 5.06
N TYR A 335 13.26 -17.47 5.51
CA TYR A 335 13.68 -17.18 6.89
C TYR A 335 12.64 -16.31 7.57
N ILE A 336 12.18 -16.71 8.77
CA ILE A 336 11.30 -15.89 9.61
C ILE A 336 12.07 -15.42 10.84
N GLY A 337 12.30 -14.12 10.95
CA GLY A 337 13.07 -13.50 12.04
C GLY A 337 12.44 -12.19 12.51
N ASN A 338 12.82 -11.73 13.70
CA ASN A 338 12.23 -10.55 14.32
C ASN A 338 13.26 -9.47 14.71
N ASP A 339 14.56 -9.76 14.80
CA ASP A 339 15.53 -8.83 15.38
C ASP A 339 16.82 -8.67 14.55
N ILE A 340 17.72 -7.77 14.96
CA ILE A 340 18.98 -7.42 14.29
C ILE A 340 19.87 -8.65 14.07
N ASN A 341 19.83 -9.60 15.01
CA ASN A 341 20.60 -10.85 14.94
C ASN A 341 20.16 -11.77 13.77
N ASP A 342 18.99 -11.55 13.18
CA ASP A 342 18.44 -12.31 12.07
C ASP A 342 18.73 -11.69 10.70
N VAL A 343 19.02 -10.39 10.64
CA VAL A 343 19.15 -9.62 9.39
C VAL A 343 20.14 -10.26 8.41
N ALA A 344 21.25 -10.81 8.92
CA ALA A 344 22.23 -11.49 8.08
C ALA A 344 21.70 -12.80 7.46
N CYS A 345 20.85 -13.54 8.18
CA CYS A 345 20.18 -14.72 7.64
C CYS A 345 19.09 -14.34 6.65
N MET A 346 18.29 -13.32 6.99
CA MET A 346 17.23 -12.77 6.12
C MET A 346 17.79 -12.34 4.77
N ALA A 347 18.91 -11.62 4.76
CA ALA A 347 19.57 -11.18 3.52
C ALA A 347 20.21 -12.32 2.70
N HIS A 348 20.31 -13.54 3.24
CA HIS A 348 20.96 -14.68 2.58
C HIS A 348 19.96 -15.66 1.95
N VAL A 349 18.66 -15.50 2.21
CA VAL A 349 17.60 -16.40 1.71
C VAL A 349 16.80 -15.74 0.59
N GLY A 350 16.02 -16.55 -0.13
CA GLY A 350 15.17 -16.07 -1.22
C GLY A 350 13.92 -15.31 -0.78
N THR A 351 13.44 -15.55 0.44
CA THR A 351 12.31 -14.79 1.00
C THR A 351 12.48 -14.60 2.50
N ALA A 352 12.66 -13.36 2.91
CA ALA A 352 12.70 -12.95 4.30
C ALA A 352 11.32 -12.54 4.80
N VAL A 353 10.93 -13.03 5.97
CA VAL A 353 9.63 -12.77 6.58
C VAL A 353 9.84 -12.24 7.99
N ALA A 354 9.05 -11.24 8.39
CA ALA A 354 9.06 -10.69 9.74
C ALA A 354 7.65 -10.58 10.33
N PRO A 355 7.47 -10.89 11.64
CA PRO A 355 6.29 -10.49 12.39
C PRO A 355 6.11 -8.97 12.39
N ARG A 356 4.88 -8.49 12.62
CA ARG A 356 4.55 -7.05 12.56
C ARG A 356 5.33 -6.19 13.56
N ASP A 357 5.60 -6.75 14.73
CA ASP A 357 6.27 -6.13 15.87
C ASP A 357 7.79 -6.32 15.86
N ALA A 358 8.34 -6.88 14.78
CA ALA A 358 9.77 -7.04 14.60
C ALA A 358 10.53 -5.71 14.70
N HIS A 359 11.80 -5.79 15.08
CA HIS A 359 12.71 -4.65 15.12
C HIS A 359 12.77 -3.94 13.74
N PRO A 360 12.86 -2.60 13.67
CA PRO A 360 12.87 -1.86 12.40
C PRO A 360 13.89 -2.36 11.37
N SER A 361 15.05 -2.84 11.81
CA SER A 361 16.06 -3.42 10.92
C SER A 361 15.62 -4.75 10.29
N ALA A 362 14.89 -5.60 11.03
CA ALA A 362 14.33 -6.83 10.49
C ALA A 362 13.16 -6.52 9.55
N LEU A 363 12.28 -5.58 9.91
CA LEU A 363 11.21 -5.10 9.03
C LEU A 363 11.76 -4.55 7.70
N ALA A 364 12.86 -3.80 7.74
CA ALA A 364 13.51 -3.27 6.54
C ALA A 364 14.19 -4.35 5.68
N ALA A 365 14.56 -5.48 6.28
CA ALA A 365 15.17 -6.61 5.58
C ALA A 365 14.14 -7.65 5.10
N ALA A 366 12.87 -7.54 5.49
CA ALA A 366 11.82 -8.48 5.15
C ALA A 366 11.19 -8.19 3.79
N ASP A 367 11.02 -9.22 2.97
CA ASP A 367 10.19 -9.19 1.77
C ASP A 367 8.70 -9.24 2.12
N ILE A 368 8.37 -9.92 3.22
CA ILE A 368 7.01 -10.07 3.74
C ILE A 368 6.97 -9.65 5.21
N VAL A 369 6.28 -8.54 5.50
CA VAL A 369 5.90 -8.20 6.88
C VAL A 369 4.49 -8.73 7.14
N LEU A 370 4.34 -9.57 8.16
CA LEU A 370 3.08 -10.20 8.53
C LEU A 370 2.16 -9.23 9.28
N ASP A 371 0.85 -9.48 9.24
CA ASP A 371 -0.16 -8.68 9.95
C ASP A 371 -0.37 -9.12 11.41
N ALA A 372 0.45 -10.05 11.90
CA ALA A 372 0.40 -10.61 13.24
C ALA A 372 1.76 -10.46 13.93
N ASP A 373 1.70 -10.26 15.24
CA ASP A 373 2.87 -10.12 16.11
C ASP A 373 3.48 -11.50 16.43
N GLY A 374 4.74 -11.49 16.87
CA GLY A 374 5.46 -12.65 17.38
C GLY A 374 4.66 -13.40 18.44
N GLY A 375 4.60 -14.74 18.34
CA GLY A 375 3.86 -15.55 19.31
C GLY A 375 2.35 -15.32 19.36
N GLN A 376 1.78 -14.52 18.45
CA GLN A 376 0.35 -14.18 18.38
C GLN A 376 -0.32 -14.65 17.08
N GLY A 377 0.25 -15.64 16.41
CA GLY A 377 -0.30 -16.18 15.15
C GLY A 377 0.50 -15.82 13.90
N ALA A 378 1.69 -15.23 14.02
CA ALA A 378 2.56 -14.91 12.89
C ALA A 378 2.86 -16.14 12.00
N ILE A 379 3.27 -17.26 12.60
CA ILE A 379 3.56 -18.50 11.87
C ILE A 379 2.28 -19.06 11.25
N ARG A 380 1.14 -18.99 11.95
CA ARG A 380 -0.15 -19.42 11.38
C ARG A 380 -0.50 -18.60 10.14
N LEU A 381 -0.37 -17.28 10.22
CA LEU A 381 -0.66 -16.39 9.10
C LEU A 381 0.27 -16.68 7.92
N PHE A 382 1.57 -16.88 8.17
CA PHE A 382 2.50 -17.26 7.12
C PHE A 382 2.11 -18.59 6.45
N ALA A 383 1.71 -19.60 7.23
CA ALA A 383 1.21 -20.86 6.69
C ALA A 383 -0.04 -20.66 5.81
N ASP A 384 -0.98 -19.80 6.23
CA ASP A 384 -2.18 -19.47 5.45
C ASP A 384 -1.84 -18.75 4.13
N LEU A 385 -0.79 -17.91 4.11
CA LEU A 385 -0.30 -17.26 2.89
C LEU A 385 0.30 -18.29 1.92
N LEU A 386 1.10 -19.23 2.44
CA LEU A 386 1.71 -20.29 1.64
C LEU A 386 0.66 -21.23 1.05
N GLU A 387 -0.33 -21.63 1.84
CA GLU A 387 -1.46 -22.46 1.39
C GLU A 387 -2.32 -21.75 0.34
N ALA A 388 -2.56 -20.45 0.49
CA ALA A 388 -3.28 -19.65 -0.50
C ALA A 388 -2.52 -19.56 -1.85
N ARG A 389 -1.19 -19.52 -1.81
CA ARG A 389 -0.34 -19.48 -3.00
C ARG A 389 -0.20 -20.85 -3.66
N PHE A 390 -0.01 -21.89 -2.85
CA PHE A 390 0.27 -23.26 -3.29
C PHE A 390 -0.71 -24.23 -2.62
N PRO A 391 -1.96 -24.29 -3.10
CA PRO A 391 -2.95 -25.22 -2.57
C PRO A 391 -2.49 -26.66 -2.82
N VAL A 392 -2.45 -27.46 -1.74
CA VAL A 392 -2.00 -28.86 -1.72
C VAL A 392 -3.12 -29.82 -2.10
#